data_AF-A0A0W0VCS0-F1
#
_entry.id   AF-A0A0W0VCS0-F1
#
_cell.length_a   1.000
_cell.length_b   1.000
_cell.length_c   1.000
_cell.angle_alpha   90.00
_cell.angle_beta   90.00
_cell.angle_gamma   90.00
#
_symmetry.space_group_name_H-M   'P 1'
#
loop_
_entity.id
_entity.type
_entity.pdbx_description
1 polymer ?
#
loop_
_entity_poly.entity_id
_entity_poly.type
_entity_poly.pdbx_seq_one_letter_code
_entity_poly.pdbx_strand_id
1 'polypeptide(L)'
;MSHSRYLNQYQAFLSDKNSFFVGVKAADSKDDYVLQRAREHDYGFIATNRLLIEQEFRQLFAVLQQRAGTSEEFYFYCGYCCIMLKHCYEIYGQPEEALQYEQLFNTLKALQKDRMTPAKMAVRQSYFAHLKEKIAEGMADLIDSPKKLSKLRAKLGAANLNRIYWFFCRTTVKNSLLLARDLKWLEKLGNILSKEIDIDSSIAILEKPNNILRFLSVGFFAVRFIMNAAMLFKHTCCPNESEEKLSIGKRFTNEIYKRHATFLNDLVWGTVNCITNYNEFFGISAPVAGWIVAGFLLFDLSLLLWRHHLAEREYLTKRSQYMKELAELAGAEGDERHRILNEQIKQLDLNWQKEGSTLLFDAAAAFLLMAGFSVSMLLTTPVLILGCYAVCTLGAAMYLSEGAYKEYKEKSLLLKHAELSGENEEKALEQYNAARNEFAFTLAKNVIVPALLIGTLAVCWQAALALATVYVACELYRSYSKHQQTQAESTNPRLGFA
;
A
#
# COMPACT_ATOMS: atom_id res chain seq x y z
N MET A 1 -3.53 -1.52 -24.91
CA MET A 1 -4.01 -2.82 -25.48
C MET A 1 -5.24 -2.53 -26.32
N SER A 2 -5.34 -3.06 -27.54
CA SER A 2 -6.58 -2.94 -28.33
C SER A 2 -7.69 -3.78 -27.70
N HIS A 3 -8.94 -3.28 -27.73
CA HIS A 3 -10.11 -3.94 -27.12
C HIS A 3 -10.27 -5.42 -27.57
N SER A 4 -9.96 -5.72 -28.83
CA SER A 4 -9.97 -7.08 -29.40
C SER A 4 -8.95 -8.04 -28.76
N ARG A 5 -7.73 -7.59 -28.44
CA ARG A 5 -6.74 -8.46 -27.78
C ARG A 5 -7.14 -8.84 -26.36
N TYR A 6 -7.75 -7.89 -25.65
CA TYR A 6 -8.24 -8.12 -24.29
C TYR A 6 -9.41 -9.12 -24.26
N LEU A 7 -10.32 -9.04 -25.24
CA LEU A 7 -11.45 -9.96 -25.35
C LEU A 7 -10.99 -11.41 -25.59
N ASN A 8 -10.06 -11.60 -26.53
CA ASN A 8 -9.50 -12.93 -26.85
C ASN A 8 -8.74 -13.53 -25.66
N GLN A 9 -7.99 -12.69 -24.94
CA GLN A 9 -7.29 -13.09 -23.72
C GLN A 9 -8.28 -13.59 -22.66
N TYR A 10 -9.34 -12.84 -22.41
CA TYR A 10 -10.36 -13.20 -21.44
C TYR A 10 -11.09 -14.50 -21.81
N GLN A 11 -11.43 -14.69 -23.09
CA GLN A 11 -12.07 -15.93 -23.57
C GLN A 11 -11.18 -17.16 -23.34
N ALA A 12 -9.88 -17.06 -23.59
CA ALA A 12 -8.94 -18.15 -23.31
C ALA A 12 -8.88 -18.49 -21.82
N PHE A 13 -8.86 -17.49 -20.95
CA PHE A 13 -8.91 -17.68 -19.49
C PHE A 13 -10.22 -18.31 -19.02
N LEU A 14 -11.36 -17.84 -19.55
CA LEU A 14 -12.68 -18.38 -19.22
C LEU A 14 -12.85 -19.83 -19.69
N SER A 15 -12.34 -20.15 -20.89
CA SER A 15 -12.32 -21.51 -21.41
C SER A 15 -11.49 -22.43 -20.52
N ASP A 16 -10.32 -21.97 -20.04
CA ASP A 16 -9.51 -22.74 -19.10
C ASP A 16 -10.25 -22.98 -17.78
N LYS A 17 -10.83 -21.93 -17.17
CA LYS A 17 -11.67 -22.04 -15.95
C LYS A 17 -12.77 -23.08 -16.12
N ASN A 18 -13.54 -22.99 -17.21
CA ASN A 18 -14.62 -23.94 -17.46
C ASN A 18 -14.11 -25.36 -17.65
N SER A 19 -13.00 -25.54 -18.38
CA SER A 19 -12.38 -26.86 -18.59
C SER A 19 -11.86 -27.49 -17.29
N PHE A 20 -11.23 -26.70 -16.40
CA PHE A 20 -10.80 -27.12 -15.07
C PHE A 20 -11.97 -27.71 -14.30
N PHE A 21 -13.06 -26.96 -14.30
CA PHE A 21 -14.26 -27.24 -13.53
C PHE A 21 -15.06 -28.45 -14.05
N VAL A 22 -14.86 -28.83 -15.31
CA VAL A 22 -15.36 -30.08 -15.89
C VAL A 22 -14.40 -31.23 -15.55
N GLY A 23 -13.10 -31.03 -15.72
CA GLY A 23 -12.09 -32.06 -15.49
C GLY A 23 -11.96 -32.48 -14.03
N VAL A 24 -11.98 -31.54 -13.08
CA VAL A 24 -11.87 -31.84 -11.65
C VAL A 24 -13.06 -32.65 -11.11
N LYS A 25 -14.23 -32.54 -11.76
CA LYS A 25 -15.40 -33.37 -11.43
C LYS A 25 -15.26 -34.81 -11.92
N ALA A 26 -14.52 -35.00 -13.01
CA ALA A 26 -14.31 -36.30 -13.65
C ALA A 26 -13.02 -37.01 -13.21
N ALA A 27 -12.16 -36.33 -12.43
CA ALA A 27 -10.86 -36.86 -12.03
C ALA A 27 -10.96 -37.86 -10.86
N ASP A 28 -10.25 -38.98 -10.99
CA ASP A 28 -10.13 -40.00 -9.94
C ASP A 28 -9.38 -39.46 -8.70
N SER A 29 -8.32 -38.66 -8.93
CA SER A 29 -7.57 -37.94 -7.90
C SER A 29 -7.59 -36.44 -8.19
N LYS A 30 -8.40 -35.69 -7.43
CA LYS A 30 -8.54 -34.23 -7.61
C LYS A 30 -7.25 -33.48 -7.30
N ASP A 31 -6.47 -33.94 -6.31
CA ASP A 31 -5.17 -33.35 -5.96
C ASP A 31 -4.15 -33.49 -7.10
N ASP A 32 -4.03 -34.69 -7.68
CA ASP A 32 -3.11 -34.94 -8.79
C ASP A 32 -3.55 -34.18 -10.04
N TYR A 33 -4.85 -34.14 -10.31
CA TYR A 33 -5.42 -33.34 -11.40
C TYR A 33 -5.04 -31.87 -11.28
N VAL A 34 -5.19 -31.26 -10.10
CA VAL A 34 -4.83 -29.84 -9.87
C VAL A 34 -3.34 -29.60 -10.11
N LEU A 35 -2.48 -30.46 -9.56
CA LEU A 35 -1.03 -30.32 -9.71
C LEU A 35 -0.59 -30.51 -11.16
N GLN A 36 -1.12 -31.51 -11.84
CA GLN A 36 -0.83 -31.77 -13.25
C GLN A 36 -1.33 -30.63 -14.13
N ARG A 37 -2.59 -30.22 -13.96
CA ARG A 37 -3.20 -29.15 -14.75
C ARG A 37 -2.46 -27.83 -14.58
N ALA A 38 -2.07 -27.47 -13.36
CA ALA A 38 -1.29 -26.24 -13.13
C ALA A 38 0.09 -26.28 -13.81
N ARG A 39 0.72 -27.46 -13.93
CA ARG A 39 2.00 -27.66 -14.61
C ARG A 39 1.89 -27.66 -16.14
N GLU A 40 0.71 -27.97 -16.69
CA GLU A 40 0.46 -27.93 -18.15
C GLU A 40 0.50 -26.50 -18.70
N HIS A 41 0.23 -25.48 -17.87
CA HIS A 41 0.28 -24.09 -18.29
C HIS A 41 1.72 -23.58 -18.36
N ASP A 42 2.10 -23.13 -19.55
CA ASP A 42 3.39 -22.47 -19.72
C ASP A 42 3.41 -21.06 -19.07
N TYR A 43 4.63 -20.55 -18.89
CA TYR A 43 4.84 -19.20 -18.39
C TYR A 43 4.18 -18.13 -19.29
N GLY A 44 4.02 -18.40 -20.60
CA GLY A 44 3.38 -17.48 -21.53
C GLY A 44 1.92 -17.24 -21.18
N PHE A 45 1.16 -18.30 -20.91
CA PHE A 45 -0.22 -18.24 -20.44
C PHE A 45 -0.31 -17.54 -19.09
N ILE A 46 0.50 -17.98 -18.11
CA ILE A 46 0.45 -17.46 -16.74
C ILE A 46 0.83 -15.98 -16.70
N ALA A 47 1.93 -15.59 -17.34
CA ALA A 47 2.38 -14.18 -17.36
C ALA A 47 1.39 -13.28 -18.09
N THR A 48 0.74 -13.77 -19.14
CA THR A 48 -0.30 -13.01 -19.87
C THR A 48 -1.54 -12.83 -19.01
N ASN A 49 -1.99 -13.87 -18.30
CA ASN A 49 -3.21 -13.88 -17.51
C ASN A 49 -3.01 -13.58 -16.02
N ARG A 50 -1.81 -13.20 -15.59
CA ARG A 50 -1.44 -13.05 -14.18
C ARG A 50 -2.44 -12.21 -13.38
N LEU A 51 -2.83 -11.04 -13.92
CA LEU A 51 -3.78 -10.14 -13.23
C LEU A 51 -5.15 -10.80 -13.06
N LEU A 52 -5.64 -11.53 -14.07
CA LEU A 52 -6.91 -12.25 -13.99
C LEU A 52 -6.84 -13.39 -12.97
N ILE A 53 -5.72 -14.12 -12.92
CA ILE A 53 -5.49 -15.20 -11.95
C ILE A 53 -5.40 -14.63 -10.52
N GLU A 54 -4.65 -13.54 -10.31
CA GLU A 54 -4.54 -12.88 -9.00
C GLU A 54 -5.90 -12.37 -8.51
N GLN A 55 -6.68 -11.75 -9.38
CA GLN A 55 -8.03 -11.29 -9.06
C GLN A 55 -8.92 -12.48 -8.69
N GLU A 56 -9.01 -13.49 -9.56
CA GLU A 56 -9.85 -14.67 -9.34
C GLU A 56 -9.50 -15.39 -8.04
N PHE A 57 -8.20 -15.59 -7.78
CA PHE A 57 -7.70 -16.14 -6.53
C PHE A 57 -8.17 -15.31 -5.33
N ARG A 58 -7.91 -13.99 -5.31
CA ARG A 58 -8.25 -13.13 -4.16
C ARG A 58 -9.75 -13.14 -3.87
N GLN A 59 -10.57 -13.03 -4.91
CA GLN A 59 -12.02 -13.01 -4.78
C GLN A 59 -12.57 -14.36 -4.31
N LEU A 60 -12.11 -15.46 -4.91
CA LEU A 60 -12.56 -16.80 -4.52
C LEU A 60 -12.08 -17.17 -3.11
N PHE A 61 -10.82 -16.86 -2.79
CA PHE A 61 -10.24 -17.13 -1.48
C PHE A 61 -11.03 -16.44 -0.36
N ALA A 62 -11.36 -15.15 -0.54
CA ALA A 62 -12.19 -14.40 0.41
C ALA A 62 -13.56 -15.07 0.62
N VAL A 63 -14.23 -15.50 -0.48
CA VAL A 63 -15.52 -16.21 -0.39
C VAL A 63 -15.39 -17.54 0.36
N LEU A 64 -14.33 -18.32 0.09
CA LEU A 64 -14.09 -19.60 0.74
C LEU A 64 -13.76 -19.46 2.23
N GLN A 65 -13.08 -18.38 2.63
CA GLN A 65 -12.80 -18.11 4.04
C GLN A 65 -14.07 -17.81 4.85
N GLN A 66 -15.07 -17.20 4.21
CA GLN A 66 -16.31 -16.79 4.87
C GLN A 66 -17.38 -17.89 4.87
N ARG A 67 -17.26 -18.89 4.00
CA ARG A 67 -18.31 -19.89 3.78
C ARG A 67 -17.89 -21.32 4.11
N ALA A 68 -18.50 -21.87 5.15
CA ALA A 68 -18.46 -23.31 5.40
C ALA A 68 -19.37 -24.08 4.42
N GLY A 69 -18.94 -25.27 3.99
CA GLY A 69 -19.76 -26.18 3.19
C GLY A 69 -19.86 -25.86 1.70
N THR A 70 -18.95 -25.03 1.15
CA THR A 70 -18.79 -24.90 -0.30
C THR A 70 -18.25 -26.20 -0.91
N SER A 71 -18.67 -26.56 -2.13
CA SER A 71 -18.12 -27.75 -2.79
C SER A 71 -16.59 -27.72 -2.93
N GLU A 72 -15.99 -28.90 -2.79
CA GLU A 72 -14.54 -29.12 -2.83
C GLU A 72 -13.91 -28.62 -4.13
N GLU A 73 -14.63 -28.64 -5.25
CA GLU A 73 -14.09 -28.17 -6.53
C GLU A 73 -13.63 -26.70 -6.49
N PHE A 74 -14.26 -25.86 -5.67
CA PHE A 74 -13.85 -24.46 -5.53
C PHE A 74 -12.57 -24.32 -4.71
N TYR A 75 -12.36 -25.16 -3.70
CA TYR A 75 -11.09 -25.22 -2.96
C TYR A 75 -9.95 -25.67 -3.88
N PHE A 76 -10.20 -26.69 -4.70
CA PHE A 76 -9.26 -27.14 -5.73
C PHE A 76 -8.99 -26.08 -6.78
N TYR A 77 -10.00 -25.33 -7.25
CA TYR A 77 -9.81 -24.24 -8.20
C TYR A 77 -9.00 -23.08 -7.59
N CYS A 78 -9.29 -22.71 -6.34
CA CYS A 78 -8.52 -21.70 -5.63
C CYS A 78 -7.05 -22.14 -5.45
N GLY A 79 -6.83 -23.42 -5.13
CA GLY A 79 -5.51 -24.02 -5.05
C GLY A 79 -4.78 -24.06 -6.39
N TYR A 80 -5.49 -24.36 -7.48
CA TYR A 80 -4.98 -24.30 -8.85
C TYR A 80 -4.48 -22.90 -9.22
N CYS A 81 -5.25 -21.84 -8.94
CA CYS A 81 -4.77 -20.47 -9.11
C CYS A 81 -3.52 -20.17 -8.27
N CYS A 82 -3.49 -20.67 -7.03
CA CYS A 82 -2.37 -20.50 -6.11
C CYS A 82 -1.06 -21.10 -6.67
N ILE A 83 -1.13 -22.31 -7.23
CA ILE A 83 0.03 -22.99 -7.83
C ILE A 83 0.52 -22.25 -9.08
N MET A 84 -0.38 -21.78 -9.94
CA MET A 84 0.00 -20.96 -11.11
C MET A 84 0.72 -19.68 -10.69
N LEU A 85 0.24 -19.00 -9.65
CA LEU A 85 0.89 -17.79 -9.13
C LEU A 85 2.25 -18.11 -8.50
N LYS A 86 2.35 -19.16 -7.69
CA LYS A 86 3.64 -19.66 -7.16
C LYS A 86 4.64 -19.88 -8.28
N HIS A 87 4.26 -20.63 -9.32
CA HIS A 87 5.13 -20.91 -10.47
C HIS A 87 5.56 -19.62 -11.20
N CYS A 88 4.64 -18.66 -11.35
CA CYS A 88 4.96 -17.34 -11.91
C CYS A 88 6.06 -16.62 -11.12
N TYR A 89 5.94 -16.57 -9.80
CA TYR A 89 6.90 -15.88 -8.92
C TYR A 89 8.23 -16.61 -8.79
N GLU A 90 8.23 -17.95 -8.81
CA GLU A 90 9.46 -18.76 -8.86
C GLU A 90 10.27 -18.46 -10.12
N ILE A 91 9.62 -18.50 -11.29
CA ILE A 91 10.25 -18.15 -12.57
C ILE A 91 10.76 -16.71 -12.54
N TYR A 92 10.01 -15.80 -11.91
CA TYR A 92 10.39 -14.39 -11.84
C TYR A 92 11.54 -14.10 -10.85
N GLY A 93 11.98 -15.11 -10.07
CA GLY A 93 13.02 -14.95 -9.06
C GLY A 93 12.54 -14.20 -7.81
N GLN A 94 11.27 -14.36 -7.45
CA GLN A 94 10.60 -13.79 -6.28
C GLN A 94 10.24 -14.89 -5.26
N PRO A 95 11.23 -15.43 -4.52
CA PRO A 95 11.03 -16.59 -3.65
C PRO A 95 10.13 -16.30 -2.44
N GLU A 96 10.06 -15.06 -1.97
CA GLU A 96 9.20 -14.69 -0.84
C GLU A 96 7.72 -14.72 -1.24
N GLU A 97 7.39 -14.16 -2.40
CA GLU A 97 6.06 -14.18 -2.97
C GLU A 97 5.65 -15.63 -3.32
N ALA A 98 6.56 -16.43 -3.87
CA ALA A 98 6.32 -17.85 -4.09
C ALA A 98 6.01 -18.61 -2.78
N LEU A 99 6.77 -18.34 -1.71
CA LEU A 99 6.55 -18.93 -0.39
C LEU A 99 5.19 -18.50 0.21
N GLN A 100 4.77 -17.25 0.01
CA GLN A 100 3.45 -16.78 0.45
C GLN A 100 2.32 -17.59 -0.21
N TYR A 101 2.39 -17.80 -1.53
CA TYR A 101 1.40 -18.63 -2.22
C TYR A 101 1.48 -20.10 -1.80
N GLU A 102 2.67 -20.63 -1.49
CA GLU A 102 2.79 -21.96 -0.90
C GLU A 102 2.10 -22.09 0.46
N GLN A 103 2.28 -21.09 1.34
CA GLN A 103 1.59 -21.04 2.64
C GLN A 103 0.06 -20.90 2.48
N LEU A 104 -0.39 -20.09 1.52
CA LEU A 104 -1.82 -19.95 1.21
C LEU A 104 -2.42 -21.25 0.66
N PHE A 105 -1.67 -21.98 -0.17
CA PHE A 105 -2.08 -23.29 -0.67
C PHE A 105 -2.21 -24.32 0.47
N ASN A 106 -1.25 -24.35 1.40
CA ASN A 106 -1.34 -25.20 2.59
C ASN A 106 -2.52 -24.81 3.49
N THR A 107 -2.79 -23.52 3.62
CA THR A 107 -3.96 -23.01 4.34
C THR A 107 -5.25 -23.51 3.67
N LEU A 108 -5.36 -23.45 2.34
CA LEU A 108 -6.52 -23.98 1.60
C LEU A 108 -6.73 -25.48 1.85
N LYS A 109 -5.64 -26.27 1.86
CA LYS A 109 -5.72 -27.71 2.19
C LYS A 109 -6.24 -27.97 3.61
N ALA A 110 -5.81 -27.16 4.58
CA ALA A 110 -6.31 -27.25 5.94
C ALA A 110 -7.81 -26.88 6.03
N LEU A 111 -8.22 -25.79 5.36
CA LEU A 111 -9.63 -25.37 5.30
C LEU A 111 -10.53 -26.44 4.68
N GLN A 112 -10.06 -27.11 3.63
CA GLN A 112 -10.75 -28.21 2.98
C GLN A 112 -10.93 -29.40 3.93
N LYS A 113 -9.85 -29.83 4.61
CA LYS A 113 -9.84 -31.03 5.45
C LYS A 113 -10.67 -30.87 6.72
N ASP A 114 -10.61 -29.71 7.35
CA ASP A 114 -11.25 -29.49 8.65
C ASP A 114 -12.68 -28.93 8.53
N ARG A 115 -13.14 -28.53 7.33
CA ARG A 115 -14.38 -27.75 7.11
C ARG A 115 -14.55 -26.56 8.07
N MET A 116 -13.43 -26.08 8.64
CA MET A 116 -13.40 -25.01 9.61
C MET A 116 -12.92 -23.72 8.95
N THR A 117 -13.43 -22.59 9.42
CA THR A 117 -12.93 -21.27 9.04
C THR A 117 -11.51 -21.05 9.58
N PRO A 118 -10.67 -20.24 8.90
CA PRO A 118 -9.25 -20.04 9.25
C PRO A 118 -9.01 -19.46 10.65
N ALA A 119 -10.06 -18.93 11.29
CA ALA A 119 -10.00 -18.29 12.59
C ALA A 119 -9.43 -19.18 13.72
N LYS A 120 -9.30 -20.50 13.52
CA LYS A 120 -8.87 -21.45 14.55
C LYS A 120 -7.39 -21.81 14.56
N MET A 121 -6.55 -21.27 13.67
CA MET A 121 -5.10 -21.58 13.62
C MET A 121 -4.17 -20.53 14.26
N ALA A 122 -4.66 -19.68 15.16
CA ALA A 122 -3.79 -18.75 15.87
C ALA A 122 -3.04 -19.46 17.02
N VAL A 123 -1.75 -19.75 16.80
CA VAL A 123 -0.84 -20.22 17.87
C VAL A 123 -0.65 -19.08 18.89
N ARG A 124 -0.94 -19.35 20.16
CA ARG A 124 -0.87 -18.38 21.25
C ARG A 124 0.59 -18.03 21.58
N GLN A 125 1.15 -17.04 20.91
CA GLN A 125 2.54 -16.59 21.10
C GLN A 125 2.62 -15.50 22.17
N SER A 126 3.57 -15.58 23.11
CA SER A 126 3.77 -14.50 24.10
C SER A 126 4.14 -13.17 23.41
N TYR A 127 3.65 -12.03 23.92
CA TYR A 127 3.93 -10.72 23.33
C TYR A 127 5.43 -10.45 23.18
N PHE A 128 6.23 -10.76 24.20
CA PHE A 128 7.68 -10.52 24.15
C PHE A 128 8.38 -11.44 23.13
N ALA A 129 7.89 -12.66 22.93
CA ALA A 129 8.39 -13.51 21.85
C ALA A 129 8.01 -12.93 20.48
N HIS A 130 6.76 -12.47 20.31
CA HIS A 130 6.29 -11.81 19.09
C HIS A 130 7.06 -10.51 18.78
N LEU A 131 7.29 -9.67 19.80
CA LEU A 131 8.06 -8.44 19.68
C LEU A 131 9.53 -8.73 19.34
N LYS A 132 10.15 -9.70 20.02
CA LYS A 132 11.54 -10.11 19.72
C LYS A 132 11.67 -10.65 18.30
N GLU A 133 10.72 -11.48 17.87
CA GLU A 133 10.66 -11.99 16.50
C GLU A 133 10.48 -10.86 15.50
N LYS A 134 9.53 -9.94 15.70
CA LYS A 134 9.33 -8.77 14.83
C LYS A 134 10.54 -7.85 14.75
N ILE A 135 11.24 -7.63 15.87
CA ILE A 135 12.48 -6.86 15.89
C ILE A 135 13.61 -7.61 15.15
N ALA A 136 13.74 -8.92 15.39
CA ALA A 136 14.74 -9.74 14.71
C ALA A 136 14.47 -9.84 13.21
N GLU A 137 13.22 -10.03 12.80
CA GLU A 137 12.74 -9.95 11.42
C GLU A 137 13.05 -8.59 10.81
N GLY A 138 12.72 -7.49 11.50
CA GLY A 138 13.00 -6.14 11.02
C GLY A 138 14.51 -5.85 10.86
N MET A 139 15.33 -6.32 11.78
CA MET A 139 16.79 -6.22 11.74
C MET A 139 17.40 -7.07 10.62
N ALA A 140 16.99 -8.34 10.53
CA ALA A 140 17.40 -9.24 9.45
C ALA A 140 16.96 -8.69 8.09
N ASP A 141 15.74 -8.16 8.00
CA ASP A 141 15.22 -7.52 6.80
C ASP A 141 16.00 -6.24 6.45
N LEU A 142 16.40 -5.42 7.43
CA LEU A 142 17.28 -4.27 7.22
C LEU A 142 18.66 -4.68 6.68
N ILE A 143 19.26 -5.74 7.22
CA ILE A 143 20.56 -6.27 6.80
C ILE A 143 20.50 -6.93 5.41
N ASP A 144 19.39 -7.61 5.10
CA ASP A 144 19.21 -8.34 3.84
C ASP A 144 18.61 -7.47 2.72
N SER A 145 18.02 -6.32 3.06
CA SER A 145 17.43 -5.39 2.10
C SER A 145 18.36 -4.95 0.97
N PRO A 146 19.65 -4.62 1.20
CA PRO A 146 20.56 -4.26 0.11
C PRO A 146 20.78 -5.39 -0.88
N LYS A 147 20.58 -6.65 -0.47
CA LYS A 147 20.74 -7.84 -1.32
C LYS A 147 19.49 -8.14 -2.16
N LYS A 148 18.34 -7.53 -1.83
CA LYS A 148 17.05 -7.76 -2.48
C LYS A 148 16.54 -6.49 -3.16
N LEU A 149 16.67 -6.44 -4.49
CA LEU A 149 16.27 -5.28 -5.31
C LEU A 149 14.81 -4.85 -5.09
N SER A 150 13.87 -5.78 -4.95
CA SER A 150 12.45 -5.45 -4.72
C SER A 150 12.22 -4.74 -3.38
N LYS A 151 12.88 -5.19 -2.31
CA LYS A 151 12.79 -4.61 -0.96
C LYS A 151 13.48 -3.25 -0.87
N LEU A 152 14.69 -3.15 -1.42
CA LEU A 152 15.41 -1.89 -1.48
C LEU A 152 14.58 -0.82 -2.20
N ARG A 153 13.91 -1.18 -3.30
CA ARG A 153 13.01 -0.29 -4.05
C ARG A 153 11.84 0.22 -3.19
N ALA A 154 11.19 -0.67 -2.43
CA ALA A 154 10.10 -0.30 -1.54
C ALA A 154 10.58 0.64 -0.41
N LYS A 155 11.74 0.33 0.19
CA LYS A 155 12.36 1.17 1.23
C LYS A 155 12.77 2.54 0.71
N LEU A 156 13.26 2.65 -0.52
CA LEU A 156 13.56 3.95 -1.14
C LEU A 156 12.30 4.80 -1.34
N GLY A 157 11.18 4.19 -1.72
CA GLY A 157 9.88 4.86 -1.80
C GLY A 157 9.44 5.43 -0.45
N ALA A 158 9.47 4.60 0.61
CA ALA A 158 9.14 5.03 1.97
C ALA A 158 10.10 6.09 2.51
N ALA A 159 11.40 5.96 2.24
CA ALA A 159 12.41 6.94 2.65
C ALA A 159 12.19 8.30 1.97
N ASN A 160 11.80 8.32 0.69
CA ASN A 160 11.46 9.57 0.02
C ASN A 160 10.19 10.22 0.58
N LEU A 161 9.16 9.44 0.93
CA LEU A 161 7.97 9.97 1.60
C LEU A 161 8.33 10.59 2.96
N ASN A 162 9.14 9.90 3.76
CA ASN A 162 9.65 10.42 5.04
C ASN A 162 10.49 11.68 4.87
N ARG A 163 11.29 11.78 3.79
CA ARG A 163 12.06 13.00 3.45
C ARG A 163 11.14 14.19 3.19
N ILE A 164 10.10 14.00 2.38
CA ILE A 164 9.11 15.04 2.06
C ILE A 164 8.38 15.46 3.34
N TYR A 165 7.96 14.48 4.14
CA TYR A 165 7.30 14.70 5.41
C TYR A 165 8.18 15.51 6.40
N TRP A 166 9.45 15.14 6.54
CA TRP A 166 10.43 15.88 7.33
C TRP A 166 10.58 17.32 6.84
N PHE A 167 10.70 17.52 5.51
CA PHE A 167 10.83 18.84 4.92
C PHE A 167 9.68 19.77 5.32
N PHE A 168 8.43 19.30 5.23
CA PHE A 168 7.27 20.10 5.60
C PHE A 168 7.18 20.34 7.11
N CYS A 169 7.37 19.31 7.95
CA CYS A 169 7.35 19.49 9.41
C CYS A 169 8.40 20.52 9.86
N ARG A 170 9.64 20.35 9.40
CA ARG A 170 10.76 21.26 9.70
C ARG A 170 10.49 22.68 9.22
N THR A 171 9.92 22.84 8.03
CA THR A 171 9.60 24.16 7.46
C THR A 171 8.46 24.82 8.24
N THR A 172 7.45 24.07 8.65
CA THR A 172 6.39 24.54 9.56
C THR A 172 6.99 25.02 10.88
N VAL A 173 7.82 24.21 11.54
CA VAL A 173 8.50 24.57 12.80
C VAL A 173 9.37 25.82 12.64
N LYS A 174 10.18 25.89 11.58
CA LYS A 174 11.01 27.07 11.28
C LYS A 174 10.16 28.33 11.17
N ASN A 175 9.07 28.29 10.39
CA ASN A 175 8.19 29.45 10.22
C ASN A 175 7.44 29.79 11.51
N SER A 176 7.09 28.80 12.34
CA SER A 176 6.53 29.04 13.67
C SER A 176 7.53 29.77 14.59
N LEU A 177 8.80 29.36 14.59
CA LEU A 177 9.85 30.01 15.37
C LEU A 177 10.10 31.46 14.90
N LEU A 178 10.14 31.69 13.59
CA LEU A 178 10.24 33.03 13.00
C LEU A 178 9.07 33.91 13.41
N LEU A 179 7.84 33.41 13.28
CA LEU A 179 6.66 34.15 13.71
C LEU A 179 6.66 34.44 15.22
N ALA A 180 7.07 33.46 16.04
CA ALA A 180 7.15 33.62 17.49
C ALA A 180 8.23 34.64 17.91
N ARG A 181 9.31 34.77 17.14
CA ARG A 181 10.30 35.86 17.25
C ARG A 181 9.63 37.20 16.96
N ASP A 182 8.98 37.31 15.81
CA ASP A 182 8.38 38.57 15.34
C ASP A 182 7.26 39.06 16.29
N LEU A 183 6.54 38.13 16.93
CA LEU A 183 5.50 38.41 17.92
C LEU A 183 6.03 38.59 19.35
N LYS A 184 7.35 38.45 19.58
CA LYS A 184 8.00 38.48 20.91
C LYS A 184 7.39 37.51 21.93
N TRP A 185 6.78 36.42 21.47
CA TRP A 185 6.17 35.42 22.35
C TRP A 185 7.22 34.64 23.13
N LEU A 186 8.38 34.41 22.52
CA LEU A 186 9.46 33.63 23.12
C LEU A 186 10.23 34.39 24.20
N GLU A 187 10.28 35.74 24.13
CA GLU A 187 10.80 36.57 25.23
C GLU A 187 9.91 36.41 26.48
N LYS A 188 8.58 36.39 26.30
CA LYS A 188 7.64 36.14 27.41
C LYS A 188 7.77 34.73 28.00
N LEU A 189 8.02 33.73 27.15
CA LEU A 189 8.22 32.34 27.55
C LEU A 189 9.58 32.12 28.23
N GLY A 190 10.63 32.78 27.74
CA GLY A 190 11.96 32.79 28.34
C GLY A 190 11.99 33.46 29.71
N ASN A 191 11.19 34.51 29.92
CA ASN A 191 11.00 35.13 31.24
C ASN A 191 10.32 34.19 32.25
N ILE A 192 9.44 33.29 31.78
CA ILE A 192 8.79 32.27 32.63
C ILE A 192 9.76 31.12 32.93
N LEU A 193 10.59 30.73 31.96
CA LEU A 193 11.52 29.59 32.07
C LEU A 193 12.93 29.97 32.55
N SER A 194 13.19 31.26 32.83
CA SER A 194 14.51 31.80 33.20
C SER A 194 15.64 31.39 32.25
N LYS A 195 15.33 31.22 30.96
CA LYS A 195 16.28 30.78 29.93
C LYS A 195 16.03 31.54 28.64
N GLU A 196 17.06 32.21 28.14
CA GLU A 196 17.02 32.82 26.80
C GLU A 196 17.01 31.70 25.74
N ILE A 197 15.97 31.68 24.91
CA ILE A 197 15.86 30.76 23.78
C ILE A 197 16.47 31.44 22.57
N ASP A 198 17.64 30.98 22.13
CA ASP A 198 18.26 31.45 20.89
C ASP A 198 17.55 30.82 19.68
N ILE A 199 16.71 31.64 19.04
CA ILE A 199 15.91 31.26 17.88
C ILE A 199 16.80 31.04 16.65
N ASP A 200 17.85 31.83 16.48
CA ASP A 200 18.71 31.75 15.30
C ASP A 200 19.57 30.47 15.35
N SER A 201 20.07 30.11 16.54
CA SER A 201 20.70 28.79 16.76
C SER A 201 19.72 27.64 16.50
N SER A 202 18.47 27.76 16.99
CA SER A 202 17.44 26.73 16.76
C SER A 202 17.15 26.55 15.26
N ILE A 203 17.06 27.65 14.50
CA ILE A 203 16.89 27.61 13.04
C ILE A 203 18.12 27.00 12.36
N ALA A 204 19.33 27.35 12.78
CA ALA A 204 20.57 26.78 12.22
C ALA A 204 20.63 25.25 12.39
N ILE A 205 20.22 24.73 13.56
CA ILE A 205 20.08 23.29 13.81
C ILE A 205 19.09 22.65 12.83
N LEU A 206 17.93 23.30 12.61
CA LEU A 206 16.91 22.83 11.67
C LEU A 206 17.39 22.86 10.21
N GLU A 207 18.33 23.72 9.84
CA GLU A 207 18.84 23.83 8.46
C GLU A 207 20.04 22.94 8.15
N LYS A 208 20.76 22.49 9.17
CA LYS A 208 21.91 21.58 9.02
C LYS A 208 21.68 20.37 8.10
N PRO A 209 20.54 19.65 8.12
CA PRO A 209 20.35 18.50 7.24
C PRO A 209 20.01 18.85 5.78
N ASN A 210 19.85 20.13 5.41
CA ASN A 210 19.38 20.52 4.07
C ASN A 210 20.22 19.95 2.93
N ASN A 211 21.55 19.97 3.04
CA ASN A 211 22.42 19.45 1.98
C ASN A 211 22.20 17.94 1.76
N ILE A 212 22.03 17.18 2.85
CA ILE A 212 21.71 15.75 2.80
C ILE A 212 20.33 15.56 2.18
N LEU A 213 19.32 16.32 2.60
CA LEU A 213 17.96 16.20 2.08
C LEU A 213 17.86 16.57 0.59
N ARG A 214 18.62 17.56 0.12
CA ARG A 214 18.74 17.92 -1.30
C ARG A 214 19.38 16.79 -2.10
N PHE A 215 20.46 16.20 -1.61
CA PHE A 215 21.09 15.04 -2.25
C PHE A 215 20.13 13.84 -2.32
N LEU A 216 19.51 13.47 -1.21
CA LEU A 216 18.56 12.35 -1.13
C LEU A 216 17.33 12.54 -2.02
N SER A 217 16.90 13.80 -2.23
CA SER A 217 15.77 14.12 -3.12
C SER A 217 15.99 13.68 -4.56
N VAL A 218 17.24 13.66 -5.04
CA VAL A 218 17.60 13.20 -6.38
C VAL A 218 18.04 11.74 -6.32
N GLY A 219 18.87 11.38 -5.33
CA GLY A 219 19.45 10.05 -5.18
C GLY A 219 18.40 8.95 -5.07
N PHE A 220 17.32 9.16 -4.31
CA PHE A 220 16.27 8.15 -4.18
C PHE A 220 15.57 7.83 -5.51
N PHE A 221 15.23 8.84 -6.31
CA PHE A 221 14.61 8.63 -7.62
C PHE A 221 15.60 8.05 -8.64
N ALA A 222 16.85 8.52 -8.65
CA ALA A 222 17.89 8.01 -9.55
C ALA A 222 18.20 6.53 -9.30
N VAL A 223 18.40 6.13 -8.05
CA VAL A 223 18.63 4.72 -7.70
C VAL A 223 17.40 3.87 -8.04
N ARG A 224 16.19 4.36 -7.73
CA ARG A 224 14.94 3.64 -8.07
C ARG A 224 14.77 3.46 -9.58
N PHE A 225 15.10 4.48 -10.37
CA PHE A 225 15.10 4.41 -11.83
C PHE A 225 16.07 3.36 -12.35
N ILE A 226 17.34 3.41 -11.90
CA ILE A 226 18.39 2.47 -12.32
C ILE A 226 17.99 1.03 -11.98
N MET A 227 17.44 0.80 -10.78
CA MET A 227 16.97 -0.54 -10.38
C MET A 227 15.84 -1.05 -11.28
N ASN A 228 14.85 -0.20 -11.58
CA ASN A 228 13.76 -0.58 -12.49
C ASN A 228 14.28 -0.83 -13.92
N ALA A 229 15.25 -0.04 -14.39
CA ALA A 229 15.89 -0.21 -15.69
C ALA A 229 16.71 -1.50 -15.76
N ALA A 230 17.47 -1.82 -14.70
CA ALA A 230 18.22 -3.06 -14.59
C ALA A 230 17.29 -4.29 -14.60
N MET A 231 16.16 -4.24 -13.90
CA MET A 231 15.14 -5.30 -13.97
C MET A 231 14.54 -5.44 -15.37
N LEU A 232 14.15 -4.33 -15.99
CA LEU A 232 13.64 -4.32 -17.37
C LEU A 232 14.65 -4.96 -18.33
N PHE A 233 15.92 -4.58 -18.22
CA PHE A 233 16.99 -5.14 -19.02
C PHE A 233 17.18 -6.64 -18.76
N LYS A 234 17.27 -7.05 -17.49
CA LYS A 234 17.40 -8.46 -17.09
C LYS A 234 16.30 -9.33 -17.73
N HIS A 235 15.03 -8.99 -17.50
CA HIS A 235 13.91 -9.82 -17.97
C HIS A 235 13.62 -9.69 -19.48
N THR A 236 14.21 -8.70 -20.16
CA THR A 236 14.06 -8.55 -21.61
C THR A 236 15.20 -9.22 -22.38
N CYS A 237 16.44 -8.92 -22.00
CA CYS A 237 17.67 -9.26 -22.72
C CYS A 237 18.43 -10.45 -22.13
N CYS A 238 18.24 -10.77 -20.85
CA CYS A 238 18.86 -11.93 -20.18
C CYS A 238 17.78 -12.81 -19.51
N PRO A 239 16.77 -13.28 -20.28
CA PRO A 239 15.69 -14.10 -19.74
C PRO A 239 16.22 -15.44 -19.24
N ASN A 240 15.49 -16.07 -18.33
CA ASN A 240 15.68 -17.49 -18.03
C ASN A 240 14.96 -18.40 -19.07
N GLU A 241 15.23 -19.70 -19.03
CA GLU A 241 14.68 -20.70 -19.97
C GLU A 241 13.14 -20.64 -20.09
N SER A 242 12.45 -20.35 -18.99
CA SER A 242 10.99 -20.22 -18.97
C SER A 242 10.50 -18.91 -19.59
N GLU A 243 11.24 -17.81 -19.40
CA GLU A 243 10.96 -16.50 -20.01
C GLU A 243 11.29 -16.47 -21.51
N GLU A 244 12.25 -17.27 -21.98
CA GLU A 244 12.62 -17.39 -23.39
C GLU A 244 11.46 -17.83 -24.29
N LYS A 245 10.45 -18.50 -23.73
CA LYS A 245 9.22 -18.89 -24.42
C LYS A 245 8.43 -17.69 -24.97
N LEU A 246 8.62 -16.49 -24.43
CA LEU A 246 8.02 -15.25 -24.93
C LEU A 246 9.00 -14.50 -25.83
N SER A 247 8.54 -13.89 -26.92
CA SER A 247 9.40 -13.05 -27.75
C SER A 247 9.92 -11.82 -27.00
N ILE A 248 11.12 -11.34 -27.36
CA ILE A 248 11.75 -10.15 -26.75
C ILE A 248 10.78 -8.96 -26.67
N GLY A 249 10.05 -8.67 -27.75
CA GLY A 249 9.08 -7.58 -27.78
C GLY A 249 7.92 -7.75 -26.80
N LYS A 250 7.43 -8.99 -26.60
CA LYS A 250 6.42 -9.31 -25.59
C LYS A 250 6.97 -9.16 -24.18
N ARG A 251 8.20 -9.64 -23.92
CA ARG A 251 8.88 -9.47 -22.62
C ARG A 251 9.05 -7.99 -22.29
N PHE A 252 9.59 -7.21 -23.21
CA PHE A 252 9.76 -5.76 -23.04
C PHE A 252 8.43 -5.06 -22.74
N THR A 253 7.38 -5.36 -23.51
CA THR A 253 6.05 -4.76 -23.33
C THR A 253 5.48 -5.11 -21.96
N ASN A 254 5.59 -6.38 -21.53
CA ASN A 254 5.12 -6.82 -20.22
C ASN A 254 5.89 -6.12 -19.09
N GLU A 255 7.21 -6.01 -19.22
CA GLU A 255 8.07 -5.39 -18.21
C GLU A 255 7.88 -3.87 -18.10
N ILE A 256 7.67 -3.17 -19.23
CA ILE A 256 7.27 -1.76 -19.27
C ILE A 256 5.87 -1.59 -18.68
N TYR A 257 4.90 -2.41 -19.06
CA TYR A 257 3.54 -2.29 -18.53
C TYR A 257 3.51 -2.43 -17.00
N LYS A 258 4.33 -3.32 -16.43
CA LYS A 258 4.48 -3.45 -14.96
C LYS A 258 5.06 -2.20 -14.28
N ARG A 259 5.88 -1.39 -14.97
CA ARG A 259 6.73 -0.35 -14.35
C ARG A 259 6.54 1.06 -14.88
N HIS A 260 5.79 1.27 -15.95
CA HIS A 260 5.69 2.54 -16.68
C HIS A 260 5.35 3.72 -15.76
N ALA A 261 4.38 3.56 -14.87
CA ALA A 261 4.00 4.61 -13.91
C ALA A 261 5.12 4.93 -12.91
N THR A 262 5.92 3.93 -12.51
CA THR A 262 7.07 4.15 -11.62
C THR A 262 8.23 4.80 -12.36
N PHE A 263 8.54 4.36 -13.59
CA PHE A 263 9.56 4.98 -14.43
C PHE A 263 9.26 6.44 -14.72
N LEU A 264 8.01 6.74 -15.09
CA LEU A 264 7.58 8.11 -15.35
C LEU A 264 7.76 8.96 -14.10
N ASN A 265 7.32 8.47 -12.94
CA ASN A 265 7.49 9.16 -11.67
C ASN A 265 8.96 9.39 -11.32
N ASP A 266 9.82 8.39 -11.50
CA ASP A 266 11.25 8.47 -11.21
C ASP A 266 11.98 9.45 -12.10
N LEU A 267 11.70 9.39 -13.41
CA LEU A 267 12.30 10.27 -14.38
C LEU A 267 11.89 11.72 -14.15
N VAL A 268 10.59 11.95 -13.97
CA VAL A 268 10.02 13.28 -13.73
C VAL A 268 10.59 13.88 -12.45
N TRP A 269 10.43 13.21 -11.31
CA TRP A 269 10.87 13.78 -10.04
C TRP A 269 12.37 13.78 -9.85
N GLY A 270 13.11 12.83 -10.40
CA GLY A 270 14.57 12.87 -10.42
C GLY A 270 15.09 14.09 -11.18
N THR A 271 14.49 14.39 -12.34
CA THR A 271 14.85 15.56 -13.16
C THR A 271 14.44 16.86 -12.49
N VAL A 272 13.20 16.96 -12.04
CA VAL A 272 12.65 18.16 -11.38
C VAL A 272 13.42 18.48 -10.12
N ASN A 273 13.68 17.50 -9.25
CA ASN A 273 14.47 17.73 -8.04
C ASN A 273 15.93 18.10 -8.36
N CYS A 274 16.53 17.56 -9.43
CA CYS A 274 17.87 17.95 -9.84
C CYS A 274 17.91 19.42 -10.25
N ILE A 275 17.01 19.83 -11.14
CA ILE A 275 16.93 21.20 -11.65
C ILE A 275 16.59 22.18 -10.53
N THR A 276 15.65 21.83 -9.65
CA THR A 276 15.12 22.77 -8.65
C THR A 276 15.95 22.84 -7.36
N ASN A 277 16.58 21.75 -6.90
CA ASN A 277 17.43 21.78 -5.71
C ASN A 277 18.86 22.25 -5.99
N TYR A 278 19.31 22.13 -7.24
CA TYR A 278 20.58 22.67 -7.73
C TYR A 278 20.35 23.82 -8.70
N ASN A 279 19.31 24.62 -8.46
CA ASN A 279 18.88 25.72 -9.31
C ASN A 279 20.00 26.73 -9.60
N GLU A 280 20.89 26.99 -8.65
CA GLU A 280 22.08 27.83 -8.83
C GLU A 280 23.01 27.30 -9.93
N PHE A 281 23.23 25.98 -9.98
CA PHE A 281 24.03 25.33 -11.01
C PHE A 281 23.39 25.46 -12.41
N PHE A 282 22.06 25.43 -12.48
CA PHE A 282 21.30 25.55 -13.72
C PHE A 282 20.92 26.99 -14.09
N GLY A 283 21.36 28.00 -13.32
CA GLY A 283 21.04 29.41 -13.58
C GLY A 283 19.56 29.77 -13.38
N ILE A 284 18.82 29.02 -12.55
CA ILE A 284 17.39 29.23 -12.28
C ILE A 284 17.23 29.93 -10.92
N SER A 285 16.46 31.02 -10.90
CA SER A 285 16.17 31.73 -9.65
C SER A 285 15.32 30.88 -8.70
N ALA A 286 15.50 31.04 -7.39
CA ALA A 286 14.76 30.27 -6.39
C ALA A 286 13.22 30.37 -6.54
N PRO A 287 12.62 31.55 -6.86
CA PRO A 287 11.18 31.63 -7.13
C PRO A 287 10.73 30.79 -8.33
N VAL A 288 11.50 30.78 -9.42
CA VAL A 288 11.20 29.99 -10.60
C VAL A 288 11.30 28.49 -10.28
N ALA A 289 12.33 28.07 -9.54
CA ALA A 289 12.44 26.70 -9.05
C ALA A 289 11.22 26.28 -8.21
N GLY A 290 10.73 27.18 -7.33
CA GLY A 290 9.49 26.96 -6.57
C GLY A 290 8.27 26.76 -7.47
N TRP A 291 8.08 27.61 -8.49
CA TRP A 291 6.96 27.45 -9.45
C TRP A 291 7.04 26.16 -10.27
N ILE A 292 8.26 25.72 -10.62
CA ILE A 292 8.45 24.41 -11.27
C ILE A 292 7.96 23.30 -10.33
N VAL A 293 8.38 23.29 -9.06
CA VAL A 293 7.90 22.30 -8.08
C VAL A 293 6.38 22.33 -7.95
N ALA A 294 5.76 23.52 -7.85
CA ALA A 294 4.31 23.66 -7.78
C ALA A 294 3.59 23.04 -8.99
N GLY A 295 4.11 23.27 -10.20
CA GLY A 295 3.59 22.66 -11.43
C GLY A 295 3.67 21.12 -11.43
N PHE A 296 4.75 20.55 -10.88
CA PHE A 296 4.89 19.10 -10.79
C PHE A 296 4.10 18.45 -9.63
N LEU A 297 3.72 19.22 -8.60
CA LEU A 297 2.74 18.75 -7.62
C LEU A 297 1.33 18.59 -8.25
N LEU A 298 0.97 19.44 -9.23
CA LEU A 298 -0.25 19.25 -10.02
C LEU A 298 -0.17 17.99 -10.90
N PHE A 299 1.01 17.69 -11.43
CA PHE A 299 1.25 16.42 -12.14
C PHE A 299 1.00 15.21 -11.22
N ASP A 300 1.46 15.24 -9.97
CA ASP A 300 1.21 14.14 -9.01
C ASP A 300 -0.27 13.94 -8.71
N LEU A 301 -1.00 15.03 -8.47
CA LEU A 301 -2.47 14.96 -8.31
C LEU A 301 -3.12 14.35 -9.55
N SER A 302 -2.73 14.79 -10.74
CA SER A 302 -3.24 14.27 -12.01
C SER A 302 -2.92 12.78 -12.19
N LEU A 303 -1.72 12.35 -11.80
CA LEU A 303 -1.30 10.95 -11.87
C LEU A 303 -2.11 10.06 -10.92
N LEU A 304 -2.44 10.54 -9.71
CA LEU A 304 -3.29 9.83 -8.76
C LEU A 304 -4.73 9.71 -9.25
N LEU A 305 -5.29 10.79 -9.78
CA LEU A 305 -6.63 10.76 -10.41
C LEU A 305 -6.66 9.83 -11.62
N TRP A 306 -5.60 9.82 -12.42
CA TRP A 306 -5.45 8.87 -13.51
C TRP A 306 -5.37 7.42 -13.03
N ARG A 307 -4.62 7.13 -11.95
CA ARG A 307 -4.58 5.80 -11.33
C ARG A 307 -5.94 5.36 -10.79
N HIS A 308 -6.67 6.28 -10.15
CA HIS A 308 -8.05 6.02 -9.75
C HIS A 308 -8.93 5.64 -10.95
N HIS A 309 -8.84 6.40 -12.04
CA HIS A 309 -9.57 6.09 -13.27
C HIS A 309 -9.19 4.73 -13.88
N LEU A 310 -7.89 4.38 -13.89
CA LEU A 310 -7.45 3.06 -14.35
C LEU A 310 -8.00 1.92 -13.47
N ALA A 311 -7.93 2.07 -12.15
CA ALA A 311 -8.47 1.10 -11.20
C ALA A 311 -10.00 0.95 -11.35
N GLU A 312 -10.72 2.04 -11.59
CA GLU A 312 -12.16 2.02 -11.89
C GLU A 312 -12.45 1.22 -13.17
N ARG A 313 -11.68 1.45 -14.22
CA ARG A 313 -11.84 0.70 -15.48
C ARG A 313 -11.55 -0.79 -15.32
N GLU A 314 -10.53 -1.15 -14.55
CA GLU A 314 -10.23 -2.55 -14.23
C GLU A 314 -11.37 -3.20 -13.46
N TYR A 315 -11.89 -2.52 -12.44
CA TYR A 315 -13.08 -2.95 -11.69
C TYR A 315 -14.29 -3.15 -12.60
N LEU A 316 -14.68 -2.14 -13.39
CA LEU A 316 -15.83 -2.22 -14.29
C LEU A 316 -15.69 -3.34 -15.31
N THR A 317 -14.46 -3.55 -15.79
CA THR A 317 -14.17 -4.64 -16.73
C THR A 317 -14.36 -6.00 -16.07
N LYS A 318 -13.77 -6.24 -14.89
CA LYS A 318 -13.92 -7.51 -14.16
C LYS A 318 -15.36 -7.75 -13.72
N ARG A 319 -16.08 -6.70 -13.33
CA ARG A 319 -17.51 -6.77 -13.01
C ARG A 319 -18.32 -7.17 -14.24
N SER A 320 -18.05 -6.59 -15.40
CA SER A 320 -18.72 -6.97 -16.66
C SER A 320 -18.42 -8.43 -17.06
N GLN A 321 -17.22 -8.93 -16.76
CA GLN A 321 -16.83 -10.32 -16.99
C GLN A 321 -17.66 -11.29 -16.13
N TYR A 322 -17.74 -11.03 -14.83
CA TYR A 322 -18.58 -11.81 -13.92
C TYR A 322 -20.06 -11.75 -14.26
N MET A 323 -20.57 -10.59 -14.68
CA MET A 323 -21.97 -10.47 -15.13
C MET A 323 -22.25 -11.30 -16.39
N LYS A 324 -21.27 -11.42 -17.32
CA LYS A 324 -21.40 -12.30 -18.49
C LYS A 324 -21.37 -13.77 -18.10
N GLU A 325 -20.42 -14.18 -17.26
CA GLU A 325 -20.37 -15.55 -16.71
C GLU A 325 -21.68 -15.91 -16.01
N LEU A 326 -22.26 -14.96 -15.27
CA LEU A 326 -23.52 -15.16 -14.56
C LEU A 326 -24.71 -15.32 -15.51
N ALA A 327 -24.74 -14.56 -16.61
CA ALA A 327 -25.76 -14.69 -17.65
C ALA A 327 -25.66 -16.03 -18.40
N GLU A 328 -24.44 -16.53 -18.63
CA GLU A 328 -24.22 -17.87 -19.21
C GLU A 328 -24.72 -19.00 -18.27
N LEU A 329 -24.78 -18.74 -16.97
CA LEU A 329 -25.30 -19.63 -15.94
C LEU A 329 -26.78 -19.41 -15.59
N ALA A 330 -27.49 -18.51 -16.29
CA ALA A 330 -28.86 -18.09 -15.94
C ALA A 330 -29.91 -19.22 -15.97
N GLY A 331 -29.64 -20.35 -16.64
CA GLY A 331 -30.50 -21.54 -16.61
C GLY A 331 -30.31 -22.44 -15.39
N ALA A 332 -29.38 -22.10 -14.49
CA ALA A 332 -28.94 -22.93 -13.37
C ALA A 332 -28.88 -22.13 -12.06
N GLU A 333 -29.93 -21.38 -11.73
CA GLU A 333 -30.00 -20.55 -10.50
C GLU A 333 -29.82 -21.35 -9.19
N GLY A 334 -29.98 -22.68 -9.23
CA GLY A 334 -29.65 -23.59 -8.12
C GLY A 334 -28.21 -24.13 -8.12
N ASP A 335 -27.40 -23.83 -9.14
CA ASP A 335 -26.00 -24.24 -9.22
C ASP A 335 -25.16 -23.40 -8.25
N GLU A 336 -24.34 -24.09 -7.48
CA GLU A 336 -23.41 -23.49 -6.54
C GLU A 336 -22.45 -22.51 -7.23
N ARG A 337 -22.13 -22.71 -8.52
CA ARG A 337 -21.37 -21.75 -9.32
C ARG A 337 -22.03 -20.40 -9.43
N HIS A 338 -23.34 -20.37 -9.69
CA HIS A 338 -24.09 -19.12 -9.78
C HIS A 338 -24.04 -18.37 -8.44
N ARG A 339 -24.16 -19.11 -7.33
CA ARG A 339 -24.10 -18.55 -5.97
C ARG A 339 -22.71 -18.03 -5.59
N ILE A 340 -21.64 -18.79 -5.87
CA ILE A 340 -20.26 -18.37 -5.58
C ILE A 340 -19.87 -17.15 -6.42
N LEU A 341 -20.28 -17.11 -7.70
CA LEU A 341 -20.00 -15.98 -8.58
C LEU A 341 -20.67 -14.68 -8.11
N ASN A 342 -21.93 -14.76 -7.65
CA ASN A 342 -22.60 -13.61 -7.01
C ASN A 342 -21.82 -13.08 -5.81
N GLU A 343 -21.28 -13.96 -4.96
CA GLU A 343 -20.46 -13.52 -3.83
C GLU A 343 -19.10 -12.96 -4.26
N GLN A 344 -18.47 -13.51 -5.29
CA GLN A 344 -17.26 -12.92 -5.88
C GLN A 344 -17.53 -11.51 -6.43
N ILE A 345 -18.71 -11.24 -7.01
CA ILE A 345 -19.13 -9.89 -7.42
C ILE A 345 -19.28 -8.97 -6.21
N LYS A 346 -19.93 -9.41 -5.13
CA LYS A 346 -20.03 -8.58 -3.91
C LYS A 346 -18.65 -8.26 -3.33
N GLN A 347 -17.75 -9.24 -3.29
CA GLN A 347 -16.37 -9.05 -2.85
C GLN A 347 -15.61 -8.09 -3.77
N LEU A 348 -15.83 -8.15 -5.09
CA LEU A 348 -15.26 -7.21 -6.05
C LEU A 348 -15.75 -5.78 -5.80
N ASP A 349 -17.06 -5.59 -5.60
CA ASP A 349 -17.68 -4.28 -5.35
C ASP A 349 -17.17 -3.68 -4.01
N LEU A 350 -17.03 -4.49 -2.95
CA LEU A 350 -16.46 -4.06 -1.67
C LEU A 350 -14.98 -3.66 -1.81
N ASN A 351 -14.18 -4.47 -2.49
CA ASN A 351 -12.77 -4.17 -2.75
C ASN A 351 -12.60 -2.88 -3.56
N TRP A 352 -13.45 -2.65 -4.56
CA TRP A 352 -13.45 -1.40 -5.31
C TRP A 352 -13.79 -0.19 -4.42
N GLN A 353 -14.83 -0.26 -3.60
CA GLN A 353 -15.18 0.84 -2.71
C GLN A 353 -14.05 1.18 -1.72
N LYS A 354 -13.34 0.16 -1.24
CA LYS A 354 -12.15 0.31 -0.39
C LYS A 354 -10.98 0.95 -1.14
N GLU A 355 -10.59 0.38 -2.27
CA GLU A 355 -9.44 0.85 -3.06
C GLU A 355 -9.67 2.24 -3.66
N GLY A 356 -10.84 2.47 -4.27
CA GLY A 356 -11.21 3.76 -4.85
C GLY A 356 -11.24 4.88 -3.81
N SER A 357 -11.79 4.60 -2.61
CA SER A 357 -11.75 5.59 -1.51
C SER A 357 -10.32 5.88 -1.04
N THR A 358 -9.45 4.86 -1.01
CA THR A 358 -8.04 5.02 -0.60
C THR A 358 -7.28 5.88 -1.62
N LEU A 359 -7.48 5.63 -2.92
CA LEU A 359 -6.87 6.45 -3.99
C LEU A 359 -7.38 7.89 -3.97
N LEU A 360 -8.65 8.12 -3.64
CA LEU A 360 -9.20 9.48 -3.47
C LEU A 360 -8.65 10.18 -2.23
N PHE A 361 -8.42 9.43 -1.14
CA PHE A 361 -7.77 9.95 0.05
C PHE A 361 -6.32 10.40 -0.24
N ASP A 362 -5.57 9.60 -1.01
CA ASP A 362 -4.23 9.97 -1.49
C ASP A 362 -4.26 11.16 -2.46
N ALA A 363 -5.26 11.24 -3.33
CA ALA A 363 -5.45 12.40 -4.21
C ALA A 363 -5.76 13.67 -3.39
N ALA A 364 -6.56 13.58 -2.33
CA ALA A 364 -6.80 14.69 -1.42
C ALA A 364 -5.51 15.11 -0.70
N ALA A 365 -4.68 14.15 -0.28
CA ALA A 365 -3.36 14.42 0.30
C ALA A 365 -2.45 15.20 -0.67
N ALA A 366 -2.34 14.74 -1.93
CA ALA A 366 -1.62 15.44 -3.00
C ALA A 366 -2.17 16.85 -3.23
N PHE A 367 -3.48 17.01 -3.25
CA PHE A 367 -4.11 18.31 -3.43
C PHE A 367 -3.74 19.28 -2.31
N LEU A 368 -3.77 18.85 -1.04
CA LEU A 368 -3.36 19.70 0.08
C LEU A 368 -1.89 20.12 -0.01
N LEU A 369 -1.00 19.21 -0.42
CA LEU A 369 0.41 19.51 -0.67
C LEU A 369 0.57 20.54 -1.79
N MET A 370 -0.06 20.30 -2.94
CA MET A 370 -0.03 21.16 -4.10
C MET A 370 -0.57 22.55 -3.78
N ALA A 371 -1.77 22.62 -3.20
CA ALA A 371 -2.45 23.88 -2.89
C ALA A 371 -1.69 24.65 -1.80
N GLY A 372 -1.32 23.99 -0.70
CA GLY A 372 -0.56 24.62 0.38
C GLY A 372 0.78 25.18 -0.12
N PHE A 373 1.55 24.38 -0.88
CA PHE A 373 2.82 24.84 -1.41
C PHE A 373 2.66 25.99 -2.40
N SER A 374 1.72 25.88 -3.35
CA SER A 374 1.48 26.91 -4.37
C SER A 374 1.00 28.22 -3.77
N VAL A 375 0.08 28.16 -2.81
CA VAL A 375 -0.44 29.35 -2.13
C VAL A 375 0.64 29.99 -1.27
N SER A 376 1.53 29.22 -0.64
CA SER A 376 2.67 29.78 0.12
C SER A 376 3.59 30.68 -0.73
N MET A 377 3.66 30.43 -2.04
CA MET A 377 4.47 31.21 -3.00
C MET A 377 3.79 32.52 -3.41
N LEU A 378 2.46 32.63 -3.26
CA LEU A 378 1.68 33.82 -3.60
C LEU A 378 1.52 34.79 -2.41
N LEU A 379 1.73 34.28 -1.21
CA LEU A 379 1.49 35.03 0.03
C LEU A 379 2.78 35.68 0.54
N THR A 380 2.64 36.86 1.13
CA THR A 380 3.74 37.59 1.77
C THR A 380 3.63 37.62 3.29
N THR A 381 2.44 37.40 3.85
CA THR A 381 2.21 37.44 5.30
C THR A 381 2.72 36.18 5.99
N PRO A 382 3.63 36.27 6.98
CA PRO A 382 4.23 35.11 7.66
C PRO A 382 3.20 34.13 8.26
N VAL A 383 2.10 34.63 8.81
CA VAL A 383 1.01 33.81 9.37
C VAL A 383 0.35 32.93 8.30
N LEU A 384 0.10 33.49 7.11
CA LEU A 384 -0.54 32.75 6.03
C LEU A 384 0.42 31.73 5.40
N ILE A 385 1.71 32.07 5.31
CA ILE A 385 2.77 31.14 4.88
C ILE A 385 2.87 29.96 5.86
N LEU A 386 2.83 30.21 7.17
CA LEU A 386 2.80 29.14 8.18
C LEU A 386 1.58 28.24 8.02
N GLY A 387 0.40 28.83 7.81
CA GLY A 387 -0.84 28.09 7.56
C GLY A 387 -0.71 27.16 6.35
N CYS A 388 -0.10 27.64 5.27
CA CYS A 388 0.15 26.85 4.06
C CYS A 388 1.08 25.66 4.29
N TYR A 389 2.18 25.82 5.04
CA TYR A 389 3.07 24.71 5.39
C TYR A 389 2.45 23.72 6.39
N ALA A 390 1.58 24.20 7.28
CA ALA A 390 0.78 23.32 8.15
C ALA A 390 -0.19 22.45 7.31
N VAL A 391 -0.84 23.02 6.29
CA VAL A 391 -1.67 22.27 5.33
C VAL A 391 -0.83 21.24 4.56
N CYS A 392 0.39 21.59 4.14
CA CYS A 392 1.29 20.62 3.51
C CYS A 392 1.69 19.49 4.48
N THR A 393 1.93 19.83 5.74
CA THR A 393 2.24 18.85 6.79
C THR A 393 1.08 17.88 6.99
N LEU A 394 -0.16 18.38 6.98
CA LEU A 394 -1.37 17.56 7.00
C LEU A 394 -1.45 16.63 5.77
N GLY A 395 -1.21 17.14 4.56
CA GLY A 395 -1.18 16.32 3.35
C GLY A 395 -0.15 15.19 3.41
N ALA A 396 1.08 15.47 3.86
CA ALA A 396 2.10 14.43 4.05
C ALA A 396 1.73 13.43 5.17
N ALA A 397 1.11 13.90 6.25
CA ALA A 397 0.61 13.05 7.33
C ALA A 397 -0.52 12.12 6.86
N MET A 398 -1.36 12.58 5.92
CA MET A 398 -2.41 11.75 5.30
C MET A 398 -1.78 10.56 4.58
N TYR A 399 -0.75 10.75 3.74
CA TYR A 399 -0.04 9.62 3.11
C TYR A 399 0.51 8.60 4.10
N LEU A 400 1.09 9.06 5.21
CA LEU A 400 1.58 8.18 6.27
C LEU A 400 0.46 7.47 7.05
N SER A 401 -0.79 7.91 6.85
CA SER A 401 -1.99 7.37 7.50
C SER A 401 -2.87 6.54 6.54
N GLU A 402 -2.44 6.32 5.30
CA GLU A 402 -3.17 5.57 4.26
C GLU A 402 -3.63 4.19 4.78
N GLY A 403 -2.74 3.43 5.44
CA GLY A 403 -3.07 2.11 5.97
C GLY A 403 -4.19 2.14 7.01
N ALA A 404 -4.15 3.09 7.94
CA ALA A 404 -5.19 3.25 8.96
C ALA A 404 -6.52 3.72 8.35
N TYR A 405 -6.47 4.58 7.33
CA TYR A 405 -7.65 4.99 6.57
C TYR A 405 -8.28 3.81 5.81
N LYS A 406 -7.44 2.97 5.18
CA LYS A 406 -7.87 1.78 4.43
C LYS A 406 -8.59 0.78 5.34
N GLU A 407 -8.09 0.57 6.56
CA GLU A 407 -8.73 -0.26 7.58
C GLU A 407 -10.04 0.36 8.08
N TYR A 408 -10.06 1.66 8.40
CA TYR A 408 -11.28 2.39 8.75
C TYR A 408 -12.36 2.25 7.68
N LYS A 409 -11.99 2.42 6.40
CA LYS A 409 -12.93 2.32 5.28
C LYS A 409 -13.47 0.90 5.13
N GLU A 410 -12.62 -0.11 5.28
CA GLU A 410 -13.04 -1.51 5.28
C GLU A 410 -14.07 -1.79 6.37
N LYS A 411 -13.78 -1.42 7.63
CA LYS A 411 -14.72 -1.63 8.75
C LYS A 411 -16.01 -0.83 8.58
N SER A 412 -15.96 0.35 7.99
CA SER A 412 -17.15 1.13 7.62
C SER A 412 -18.05 0.42 6.61
N LEU A 413 -17.46 -0.26 5.63
CA LEU A 413 -18.22 -1.03 4.64
C LEU A 413 -18.83 -2.29 5.25
N LEU A 414 -18.09 -2.97 6.15
CA LEU A 414 -18.60 -4.13 6.87
C LEU A 414 -19.76 -3.76 7.80
N LEU A 415 -19.68 -2.63 8.51
CA LEU A 415 -20.80 -2.12 9.31
C LEU A 415 -22.04 -1.88 8.45
N LYS A 416 -21.88 -1.19 7.32
CA LYS A 416 -23.00 -0.96 6.39
C LYS A 416 -23.61 -2.26 5.88
N HIS A 417 -22.79 -3.30 5.68
CA HIS A 417 -23.30 -4.62 5.28
C HIS A 417 -24.09 -5.28 6.42
N ALA A 418 -23.56 -5.24 7.64
CA ALA A 418 -24.21 -5.77 8.84
C ALA A 418 -25.55 -5.08 9.15
N GLU A 419 -25.63 -3.75 9.00
CA GLU A 419 -26.87 -2.97 9.13
C GLU A 419 -27.93 -3.40 8.11
N LEU A 420 -27.51 -3.76 6.89
CA LEU A 420 -28.42 -4.20 5.82
C LEU A 420 -28.83 -5.67 5.96
N SER A 421 -27.96 -6.54 6.48
CA SER A 421 -28.25 -7.96 6.68
C SER A 421 -28.93 -8.26 8.02
N GLY A 422 -28.85 -7.34 9.00
CA GLY A 422 -29.31 -7.56 10.37
C GLY A 422 -28.44 -8.54 11.15
N GLU A 423 -27.25 -8.90 10.65
CA GLU A 423 -26.35 -9.86 11.27
C GLU A 423 -25.11 -9.16 11.85
N ASN A 424 -24.80 -9.44 13.13
CA ASN A 424 -23.57 -9.01 13.81
C ASN A 424 -23.32 -7.47 13.83
N GLU A 425 -24.39 -6.67 13.79
CA GLU A 425 -24.31 -5.20 13.77
C GLU A 425 -23.51 -4.63 14.96
N GLU A 426 -23.78 -5.08 16.18
CA GLU A 426 -23.11 -4.59 17.39
C GLU A 426 -21.58 -4.79 17.31
N LYS A 427 -21.14 -5.94 16.82
CA LYS A 427 -19.72 -6.23 16.66
C LYS A 427 -19.10 -5.44 15.51
N ALA A 428 -19.81 -5.30 14.39
CA ALA A 428 -19.34 -4.50 13.27
C ALA A 428 -19.19 -3.02 13.68
N LEU A 429 -20.08 -2.53 14.54
CA LEU A 429 -20.05 -1.18 15.09
C LEU A 429 -18.86 -0.98 16.04
N GLU A 430 -18.57 -1.95 16.91
CA GLU A 430 -17.38 -1.94 17.76
C GLU A 430 -16.09 -1.87 16.93
N GLN A 431 -15.96 -2.75 15.92
CA GLN A 431 -14.79 -2.77 15.03
C GLN A 431 -14.65 -1.47 14.22
N TYR A 432 -15.77 -0.91 13.75
CA TYR A 432 -15.79 0.39 13.09
C TYR A 432 -15.30 1.50 14.01
N ASN A 433 -15.80 1.57 15.26
CA ASN A 433 -15.39 2.58 16.22
C ASN A 433 -13.91 2.47 16.58
N ALA A 434 -13.41 1.24 16.76
CA ALA A 434 -11.99 0.99 16.98
C ALA A 434 -11.13 1.48 15.81
N ALA A 435 -11.49 1.11 14.57
CA ALA A 435 -10.76 1.52 13.37
C ALA A 435 -10.84 3.04 13.11
N ARG A 436 -11.98 3.67 13.40
CA ARG A 436 -12.15 5.13 13.32
C ARG A 436 -11.25 5.86 14.30
N ASN A 437 -11.20 5.40 15.55
CA ASN A 437 -10.34 5.97 16.59
C ASN A 437 -8.86 5.75 16.25
N GLU A 438 -8.51 4.57 15.72
CA GLU A 438 -7.16 4.27 15.24
C GLU A 438 -6.72 5.21 14.12
N PHE A 439 -7.59 5.44 13.13
CA PHE A 439 -7.33 6.37 12.04
C PHE A 439 -7.18 7.81 12.54
N ALA A 440 -8.12 8.30 13.35
CA ALA A 440 -8.06 9.66 13.90
C ALA A 440 -6.79 9.88 14.74
N PHE A 441 -6.44 8.91 15.58
CA PHE A 441 -5.23 8.97 16.39
C PHE A 441 -3.97 8.92 15.51
N THR A 442 -3.93 8.03 14.51
CA THR A 442 -2.76 7.89 13.62
C THR A 442 -2.54 9.16 12.81
N LEU A 443 -3.60 9.76 12.28
CA LEU A 443 -3.53 11.03 11.56
C LEU A 443 -3.07 12.16 12.49
N ALA A 444 -3.69 12.31 13.67
CA ALA A 444 -3.29 13.33 14.64
C ALA A 444 -1.83 13.17 15.09
N LYS A 445 -1.41 11.93 15.35
CA LYS A 445 -0.02 11.57 15.66
C LYS A 445 0.92 12.00 14.54
N ASN A 446 0.60 11.62 13.30
CA ASN A 446 1.39 11.95 12.11
C ASN A 446 1.32 13.45 11.75
N VAL A 447 0.45 14.25 12.35
CA VAL A 447 0.47 15.72 12.18
C VAL A 447 1.30 16.38 13.28
N ILE A 448 1.10 15.96 14.54
CA ILE A 448 1.58 16.70 15.72
C ILE A 448 2.96 16.22 16.18
N VAL A 449 3.13 14.90 16.35
CA VAL A 449 4.27 14.35 17.11
C VAL A 449 5.61 14.68 16.44
N PRO A 450 5.78 14.54 15.11
CA PRO A 450 7.07 14.86 14.49
C PRO A 450 7.39 16.35 14.49
N ALA A 451 6.41 17.23 14.28
CA ALA A 451 6.63 18.68 14.42
C ALA A 451 7.03 19.04 15.86
N LEU A 452 6.39 18.42 16.86
CA LEU A 452 6.73 18.59 18.27
C LEU A 452 8.14 18.08 18.59
N LEU A 453 8.52 16.89 18.12
CA LEU A 453 9.86 16.32 18.32
C LEU A 453 10.94 17.16 17.63
N ILE A 454 10.70 17.61 16.40
CA ILE A 454 11.63 18.46 15.65
C ILE A 454 11.79 19.82 16.33
N GLY A 455 10.69 20.46 16.73
CA GLY A 455 10.72 21.73 17.46
C GLY A 455 11.41 21.60 18.81
N THR A 456 11.11 20.54 19.56
CA THR A 456 11.77 20.27 20.85
C THR A 456 13.26 20.00 20.64
N LEU A 457 13.65 19.24 19.61
CA LEU A 457 15.05 18.96 19.30
C LEU A 457 15.84 20.24 18.96
N ALA A 458 15.22 21.16 18.21
CA ALA A 458 15.82 22.43 17.85
C ALA A 458 16.07 23.34 19.06
N VAL A 459 15.15 23.34 20.03
CA VAL A 459 15.23 24.18 21.24
C VAL A 459 16.05 23.53 22.36
N CYS A 460 15.87 22.22 22.57
CA CYS A 460 16.45 21.45 23.67
C CYS A 460 16.51 19.94 23.34
N TRP A 461 17.68 19.45 22.93
CA TRP A 461 17.87 18.04 22.54
C TRP A 461 17.61 17.06 23.70
N GLN A 462 17.90 17.43 24.95
CA GLN A 462 17.62 16.56 26.11
C GLN A 462 16.11 16.36 26.31
N ALA A 463 15.33 17.43 26.19
CA ALA A 463 13.87 17.34 26.27
C ALA A 463 13.30 16.52 25.11
N ALA A 464 13.90 16.63 23.91
CA ALA A 464 13.50 15.83 22.76
C ALA A 464 13.77 14.33 22.98
N LEU A 465 14.88 13.96 23.61
CA LEU A 465 15.16 12.57 23.99
C LEU A 465 14.18 12.04 25.03
N ALA A 466 13.83 12.84 26.04
CA ALA A 466 12.82 12.46 27.03
C ALA A 466 11.46 12.23 26.35
N LEU A 467 11.03 13.16 25.49
CA LEU A 467 9.79 13.06 24.74
C LEU A 467 9.78 11.84 23.80
N ALA A 468 10.89 11.57 23.10
CA ALA A 468 11.04 10.40 22.26
C ALA A 468 10.95 9.09 23.07
N THR A 469 11.52 9.06 24.27
CA THR A 469 11.46 7.90 25.18
C THR A 469 10.03 7.64 25.63
N VAL A 470 9.30 8.70 26.04
CA VAL A 470 7.87 8.60 26.39
C VAL A 470 7.05 8.11 25.20
N TYR A 471 7.30 8.67 24.01
CA TYR A 471 6.63 8.25 22.79
C TYR A 471 6.83 6.76 22.49
N VAL A 472 8.07 6.27 22.56
CA VAL A 472 8.39 4.85 22.36
C VAL A 472 7.69 3.99 23.41
N ALA A 473 7.70 4.38 24.68
CA ALA A 473 7.02 3.65 25.74
C ALA A 473 5.50 3.55 25.51
N CYS A 474 4.86 4.65 25.09
CA CYS A 474 3.44 4.67 24.74
C CYS A 474 3.12 3.76 23.55
N GLU A 475 3.94 3.76 22.49
CA GLU A 475 3.74 2.89 21.33
C GLU A 475 3.95 1.40 21.68
N LEU A 476 4.93 1.08 22.54
CA LEU A 476 5.12 -0.28 23.07
C LEU A 476 3.91 -0.73 23.89
N TYR A 477 3.40 0.11 24.78
CA TYR A 477 2.20 -0.20 25.57
C TYR A 477 0.97 -0.42 24.68
N ARG A 478 0.79 0.42 23.66
CA ARG A 478 -0.32 0.28 22.71
C ARG A 478 -0.21 -0.99 21.87
N SER A 479 1.00 -1.32 21.39
CA SER A 479 1.28 -2.57 20.69
C SER A 479 0.96 -3.78 21.57
N TYR A 480 1.32 -3.73 22.86
CA TYR A 480 0.98 -4.76 23.83
C TYR A 480 -0.53 -4.92 24.00
N SER A 481 -1.26 -3.81 24.22
CA SER A 481 -2.71 -3.83 24.38
C SER A 481 -3.42 -4.41 23.14
N LYS A 482 -2.99 -4.04 21.93
CA LYS A 482 -3.54 -4.60 20.69
C LYS A 482 -3.27 -6.10 20.57
N HIS A 483 -2.06 -6.55 20.89
CA HIS A 483 -1.72 -7.97 20.87
C HIS A 483 -2.61 -8.78 21.82
N GLN A 484 -2.92 -8.24 23.00
CA GLN A 484 -3.86 -8.89 23.93
C GLN A 484 -5.28 -8.96 23.36
N GLN A 485 -5.78 -7.88 22.73
CA GLN A 485 -7.11 -7.86 22.10
C GLN A 485 -7.21 -8.87 20.96
N THR A 486 -6.23 -8.90 20.05
CA THR A 486 -6.20 -9.86 18.94
C THR A 486 -6.15 -11.30 19.43
N GLN A 487 -5.42 -11.57 20.52
CA GLN A 487 -5.45 -12.90 21.13
C GLN A 487 -6.81 -13.25 21.73
N ALA A 488 -7.45 -12.32 22.43
CA ALA A 488 -8.77 -12.53 23.00
C ALA A 488 -9.82 -12.85 21.91
N GLU A 489 -9.79 -12.13 20.79
CA GLU A 489 -10.65 -12.36 19.62
C GLU A 489 -10.43 -13.75 18.99
N SER A 490 -9.17 -14.20 18.90
CA SER A 490 -8.84 -15.52 18.34
C SER A 490 -9.31 -16.70 19.20
N THR A 491 -9.48 -16.50 20.52
CA THR A 491 -9.90 -17.56 21.46
C THR A 491 -11.42 -17.77 21.56
N ASN A 492 -12.26 -16.91 20.97
CA ASN A 492 -13.73 -17.04 21.04
C ASN A 492 -14.40 -17.03 19.65
N PRO A 493 -14.28 -18.13 18.88
CA PRO A 493 -14.63 -18.16 17.45
C PRO A 493 -16.15 -18.21 17.13
N ARG A 494 -17.05 -18.25 18.13
CA ARG A 494 -18.50 -18.03 17.86
C ARG A 494 -18.82 -16.59 17.47
N LEU A 495 -17.86 -15.69 17.66
CA LEU A 495 -17.99 -14.26 17.46
C LEU A 495 -17.04 -13.77 16.35
N GLY A 496 -16.46 -14.62 15.52
CA GLY A 496 -15.45 -14.23 14.52
C GLY A 496 -15.88 -14.53 13.08
N PHE A 497 -16.46 -13.55 12.39
CA PHE A 497 -16.46 -13.53 10.93
C PHE A 497 -15.93 -12.16 10.46
N ALA A 498 -14.94 -12.20 9.57
CA ALA A 498 -14.35 -11.07 8.86
C ALA A 498 -14.58 -11.28 7.36
#